data_AF-A0AA38VT83-F1
#
_entry.id   AF-A0AA38VT83-F1
#
_cell.length_a   1.000
_cell.length_b   1.000
_cell.length_c   1.000
_cell.angle_alpha   90.00
_cell.angle_beta   90.00
_cell.angle_gamma   90.00
#
_symmetry.space_group_name_H-M   'P 1'
#
loop_
_entity.id
_entity.type
_entity.pdbx_description
1 polymer ?
#
loop_
_entity_poly.entity_id
_entity_poly.type
_entity_poly.pdbx_seq_one_letter_code
_entity_poly.pdbx_strand_id
1 'polypeptide(L)'
;MTRSPSSSGLLPLPGAPSSSWALYRARFASIFRNADTSVMVAFWLFGLINNVLYVIILSAAQDLVGSLPKGVVLLADVVPSFLTKLVAPYFIHRIPYQIRILIFVALSSAGMLLVALTPPSQSAAVKLVGVVLASLSSGGGELSFLGLTHYYGHMSLAAWGSGTGGAGLAGAGLYVLLTDWIGFSVKSSLLASAFLPGVMLVSFFVVLPRGPLRGVGMKEYTVVPPGEEGEEEEDDLREEDVEDMPLGDASSSLLAPGPGLAATAYSVRHHADGKKMGLAANLRRARKLFFPYMLPLLLVYVAEYTINQGVSPTLLFPLDSSPFSEFRSFYPFYGFLYQLGVFISRSSTPFIRIHHLYVPSFLQVGNLVLLMLHAVLNFIPSVYVVFVVIFWEGLLGGAVYVNTFAEIMEHVPEEDREFSLGATSVSDSGGICIAGFLGMAVEVWLCEWQVNHGRDWCRRIEPS
;
A
#
# COMPACT_ATOMS: atom_id res chain seq x y z
N MET A 1 22.33 29.70 12.71
CA MET A 1 21.91 28.93 13.91
C MET A 1 21.89 27.45 13.54
N THR A 2 22.86 26.71 14.06
CA THR A 2 23.06 25.28 13.85
C THR A 2 21.93 24.47 14.48
N ARG A 3 21.18 23.71 13.67
CA ARG A 3 20.18 22.75 14.15
C ARG A 3 20.88 21.67 14.98
N SER A 4 20.48 21.54 16.25
CA SER A 4 20.91 20.46 17.13
C SER A 4 20.46 19.10 16.57
N PRO A 5 21.29 18.03 16.58
CA PRO A 5 20.93 16.71 16.04
C PRO A 5 19.89 15.95 16.90
N SER A 6 19.28 16.59 17.89
CA SER A 6 18.31 15.99 18.82
C SER A 6 16.89 15.82 18.25
N SER A 7 16.62 16.23 17.00
CA SER A 7 15.28 16.18 16.39
C SER A 7 15.02 14.95 15.52
N SER A 8 15.97 14.04 15.37
CA SER A 8 15.77 12.83 14.59
C SER A 8 15.22 11.73 15.52
N GLY A 9 13.97 11.32 15.32
CA GLY A 9 13.33 10.21 16.05
C GLY A 9 13.97 8.82 15.85
N LEU A 10 15.18 8.78 15.31
CA LEU A 10 15.95 7.56 15.04
C LEU A 10 16.53 7.00 16.35
N LEU A 11 16.52 5.67 16.47
CA LEU A 11 17.17 4.95 17.54
C LEU A 11 18.70 5.19 17.48
N PRO A 12 19.40 5.32 18.61
CA PRO A 12 20.85 5.49 18.61
C PRO A 12 21.49 4.26 17.96
N LEU A 13 22.47 4.48 17.07
CA LEU A 13 23.20 3.41 16.38
C LEU A 13 23.79 2.41 17.40
N PRO A 14 23.62 1.08 17.18
CA PRO A 14 24.18 0.07 18.07
C PRO A 14 25.69 0.25 18.21
N GLY A 15 26.20 0.39 19.45
CA GLY A 15 27.64 0.50 19.72
C GLY A 15 28.19 1.92 19.85
N ALA A 16 27.36 2.97 19.75
CA ALA A 16 27.81 4.33 20.07
C ALA A 16 28.09 4.47 21.58
N PRO A 17 29.14 5.20 22.01
CA PRO A 17 29.49 5.38 23.43
C PRO A 17 28.39 6.11 24.24
N SER A 18 27.42 6.74 23.58
CA SER A 18 26.23 7.36 24.17
C SER A 18 24.98 6.46 24.20
N SER A 19 25.08 5.23 23.70
CA SER A 19 23.96 4.28 23.68
C SER A 19 23.83 3.60 25.05
N SER A 20 22.71 3.84 25.74
CA SER A 20 22.34 3.10 26.96
C SER A 20 20.97 2.48 26.78
N TRP A 21 20.74 1.33 27.41
CA TRP A 21 19.43 0.65 27.36
C TRP A 21 18.30 1.54 27.90
N ALA A 22 18.61 2.37 28.91
CA ALA A 22 17.69 3.37 29.43
C ALA A 22 17.34 4.44 28.39
N LEU A 23 18.30 4.90 27.59
CA LEU A 23 18.05 5.85 26.49
C LEU A 23 17.27 5.22 25.35
N TYR A 24 17.54 3.94 25.02
CA TYR A 24 16.79 3.19 24.03
C TYR A 24 15.32 3.02 24.46
N ARG A 25 15.11 2.61 25.72
CA ARG A 25 13.77 2.47 26.32
C ARG A 25 13.05 3.81 26.44
N ALA A 26 13.74 4.87 26.82
CA ALA A 26 13.17 6.21 26.93
C ALA A 26 12.79 6.77 25.55
N ARG A 27 13.62 6.58 24.52
CA ARG A 27 13.29 6.99 23.14
C ARG A 27 12.16 6.14 22.57
N PHE A 28 12.19 4.83 22.77
CA PHE A 28 11.10 3.93 22.41
C PHE A 28 9.78 4.37 23.08
N ALA A 29 9.79 4.62 24.39
CA ALA A 29 8.63 5.13 25.10
C ALA A 29 8.19 6.51 24.59
N SER A 30 9.12 7.39 24.19
CA SER A 30 8.80 8.72 23.66
C SER A 30 8.09 8.68 22.31
N ILE A 31 8.41 7.72 21.45
CA ILE A 31 7.75 7.51 20.15
C ILE A 31 6.26 7.19 20.34
N PHE A 32 5.91 6.42 21.38
CA PHE A 32 4.53 6.05 21.70
C PHE A 32 3.84 7.02 22.66
N ARG A 33 4.54 8.03 23.20
CA ARG A 33 4.01 8.90 24.28
C ARG A 33 2.94 9.89 23.80
N ASN A 34 2.95 10.22 22.51
CA ASN A 34 1.96 11.09 21.84
C ASN A 34 1.11 10.34 20.82
N ALA A 35 1.23 9.01 20.74
CA ALA A 35 0.46 8.22 19.79
C ALA A 35 -0.87 7.82 20.44
N ASP A 36 -1.98 8.27 19.86
CA ASP A 36 -3.31 7.80 20.25
C ASP A 36 -3.39 6.30 19.97
N THR A 37 -3.39 5.50 21.04
CA THR A 37 -3.42 4.03 20.95
C THR A 37 -4.63 3.55 20.16
N SER A 38 -5.78 4.22 20.30
CA SER A 38 -6.99 3.95 19.52
C SER A 38 -6.79 4.15 18.02
N VAL A 39 -6.03 5.18 17.61
CA VAL A 39 -5.70 5.41 16.20
C VAL A 39 -4.79 4.30 15.69
N MET A 40 -3.76 3.93 16.45
CA MET A 40 -2.85 2.84 16.06
C MET A 40 -3.60 1.52 15.90
N VAL A 41 -4.46 1.16 16.86
CA VAL A 41 -5.26 -0.08 16.81
C VAL A 41 -6.21 -0.05 15.62
N ALA A 42 -6.93 1.06 15.39
CA ALA A 42 -7.86 1.18 14.26
C ALA A 42 -7.14 1.02 12.91
N PHE A 43 -6.03 1.73 12.69
CA PHE A 43 -5.28 1.65 11.43
C PHE A 43 -4.58 0.31 11.23
N TRP A 44 -4.12 -0.33 12.31
CA TRP A 44 -3.58 -1.68 12.24
C TRP A 44 -4.65 -2.69 11.82
N LEU A 45 -5.86 -2.61 12.41
CA LEU A 45 -6.99 -3.45 12.02
C LEU A 45 -7.48 -3.17 10.60
N PHE A 46 -7.51 -1.91 10.16
CA PHE A 46 -7.81 -1.58 8.76
C PHE A 46 -6.81 -2.25 7.81
N GLY A 47 -5.51 -2.11 8.09
CA GLY A 47 -4.45 -2.69 7.26
C GLY A 47 -4.54 -4.22 7.22
N LEU A 48 -4.76 -4.84 8.38
CA LEU A 48 -4.90 -6.29 8.51
C LEU A 48 -6.08 -6.81 7.70
N ILE A 49 -7.29 -6.32 7.97
CA ILE A 49 -8.51 -6.88 7.40
C ILE A 49 -8.64 -6.57 5.90
N ASN A 50 -8.18 -5.40 5.45
CA ASN A 50 -8.21 -5.03 4.03
C ASN A 50 -7.39 -5.99 3.15
N ASN A 51 -6.35 -6.63 3.72
CA ASN A 51 -5.42 -7.50 3.01
C ASN A 51 -5.55 -8.99 3.36
N VAL A 52 -6.10 -9.34 4.53
CA VAL A 52 -6.20 -10.74 4.95
C VAL A 52 -7.11 -11.54 4.02
N LEU A 53 -8.17 -10.94 3.50
CA LEU A 53 -9.11 -11.62 2.61
C LEU A 53 -8.50 -11.95 1.25
N TYR A 54 -7.65 -11.06 0.73
CA TYR A 54 -6.83 -11.34 -0.45
C TYR A 54 -5.98 -12.59 -0.23
N VAL A 55 -5.28 -12.66 0.91
CA VAL A 55 -4.43 -13.82 1.26
C VAL A 55 -5.26 -15.10 1.41
N ILE A 56 -6.43 -15.04 2.04
CA ILE A 56 -7.31 -16.20 2.22
C ILE A 56 -7.85 -16.70 0.86
N ILE A 57 -8.26 -15.79 -0.03
CA ILE A 57 -8.74 -16.16 -1.38
C ILE A 57 -7.61 -16.83 -2.18
N LEU A 58 -6.40 -16.28 -2.15
CA LEU A 58 -5.25 -16.88 -2.84
C LEU A 58 -4.83 -18.23 -2.24
N SER A 59 -4.93 -18.38 -0.92
CA SER A 59 -4.64 -19.65 -0.25
C SER A 59 -5.68 -20.71 -0.62
N ALA A 60 -6.96 -20.32 -0.65
CA ALA A 60 -8.05 -21.16 -1.12
C ALA A 60 -8.10 -21.30 -2.65
N ALA A 61 -7.26 -20.57 -3.40
CA ALA A 61 -7.31 -20.59 -4.86
C ALA A 61 -7.09 -22.01 -5.38
N GLN A 62 -6.17 -22.78 -4.81
CA GLN A 62 -5.94 -24.17 -5.24
C GLN A 62 -7.21 -25.02 -5.13
N ASP A 63 -7.97 -24.87 -4.04
CA ASP A 63 -9.26 -25.56 -3.82
C ASP A 63 -10.38 -25.00 -4.70
N LEU A 64 -10.33 -23.72 -5.05
CA LEU A 64 -11.33 -23.01 -5.85
C LEU A 64 -11.19 -23.27 -7.35
N VAL A 65 -9.94 -23.44 -7.79
CA VAL A 65 -9.50 -23.35 -9.18
C VAL A 65 -9.81 -24.62 -9.97
N GLY A 66 -9.74 -25.82 -9.37
CA GLY A 66 -10.00 -27.08 -10.07
C GLY A 66 -9.20 -27.17 -11.39
N SER A 67 -9.85 -26.87 -12.52
CA SER A 67 -9.26 -26.86 -13.87
C SER A 67 -8.77 -25.50 -14.40
N LEU A 68 -9.01 -24.38 -13.70
CA LEU A 68 -8.54 -23.07 -14.15
C LEU A 68 -7.02 -22.92 -13.94
N PRO A 69 -6.32 -22.09 -14.71
CA PRO A 69 -4.94 -21.73 -14.38
C PRO A 69 -4.91 -20.82 -13.13
N LYS A 70 -3.98 -21.06 -12.20
CA LYS A 70 -3.79 -20.22 -11.00
C LYS A 70 -3.58 -18.73 -11.36
N GLY A 71 -2.91 -18.46 -12.47
CA GLY A 71 -2.71 -17.12 -13.01
C GLY A 71 -4.01 -16.37 -13.35
N VAL A 72 -5.07 -17.08 -13.75
CA VAL A 72 -6.38 -16.45 -14.03
C VAL A 72 -7.04 -15.95 -12.75
N VAL A 73 -6.97 -16.72 -11.66
CA VAL A 73 -7.51 -16.29 -10.36
C VAL A 73 -6.72 -15.12 -9.81
N LEU A 74 -5.39 -15.15 -9.93
CA LEU A 74 -4.55 -14.02 -9.56
C LEU A 74 -4.91 -12.75 -10.35
N LEU A 75 -5.07 -12.84 -11.67
CA LEU A 75 -5.45 -11.69 -12.50
C LEU A 75 -6.85 -11.17 -12.13
N ALA A 76 -7.80 -12.07 -11.87
CA ALA A 76 -9.15 -11.69 -11.40
C ALA A 76 -9.12 -10.99 -10.03
N ASP A 77 -8.08 -11.22 -9.24
CA ASP A 77 -7.89 -10.62 -7.92
C ASP A 77 -7.05 -9.32 -7.96
N VAL A 78 -6.19 -9.13 -8.95
CA VAL A 78 -5.29 -7.95 -9.02
C VAL A 78 -5.83 -6.87 -9.95
N VAL A 79 -6.36 -7.24 -11.11
CA VAL A 79 -6.81 -6.28 -12.14
C VAL A 79 -7.93 -5.36 -11.64
N PRO A 80 -8.99 -5.84 -10.94
CA PRO A 80 -10.05 -4.95 -10.46
C PRO A 80 -9.56 -3.94 -9.43
N SER A 81 -8.68 -4.36 -8.51
CA SER A 81 -8.01 -3.47 -7.56
C SER A 81 -7.18 -2.41 -8.28
N PHE A 82 -6.36 -2.81 -9.27
CA PHE A 82 -5.58 -1.87 -10.10
C PHE A 82 -6.47 -0.85 -10.80
N LEU A 83 -7.55 -1.29 -11.46
CA LEU A 83 -8.50 -0.40 -12.13
C LEU A 83 -9.19 0.54 -11.13
N THR A 84 -9.52 0.05 -9.94
CA THR A 84 -10.09 0.86 -8.87
C THR A 84 -9.11 1.95 -8.44
N LYS A 85 -7.84 1.62 -8.20
CA LYS A 85 -6.81 2.60 -7.86
C LYS A 85 -6.55 3.59 -8.99
N LEU A 86 -6.64 3.15 -10.24
CA LEU A 86 -6.42 4.02 -11.40
C LEU A 86 -7.55 5.05 -11.55
N VAL A 87 -8.80 4.66 -11.29
CA VAL A 87 -9.98 5.48 -11.62
C VAL A 87 -10.57 6.18 -10.38
N ALA A 88 -10.57 5.53 -9.22
CA ALA A 88 -11.24 6.04 -8.03
C ALA A 88 -10.68 7.38 -7.48
N PRO A 89 -9.37 7.66 -7.47
CA PRO A 89 -8.85 8.93 -6.94
C PRO A 89 -9.50 10.19 -7.56
N TYR A 90 -9.99 10.10 -8.80
CA TYR A 90 -10.62 11.21 -9.51
C TYR A 90 -12.02 11.59 -8.99
N PHE A 91 -12.73 10.70 -8.30
CA PHE A 91 -14.10 10.96 -7.83
C PHE A 91 -14.36 10.51 -6.39
N ILE A 92 -13.49 9.68 -5.80
CA ILE A 92 -13.69 9.08 -4.48
C ILE A 92 -13.86 10.14 -3.39
N HIS A 93 -13.21 11.30 -3.56
CA HIS A 93 -13.33 12.46 -2.68
C HIS A 93 -14.77 12.99 -2.52
N ARG A 94 -15.67 12.73 -3.48
CA ARG A 94 -17.09 13.12 -3.41
C ARG A 94 -17.90 12.28 -2.44
N ILE A 95 -17.41 11.08 -2.11
CA ILE A 95 -18.09 10.15 -1.21
C ILE A 95 -17.44 10.28 0.16
N PRO A 96 -18.19 10.50 1.26
CA PRO A 96 -17.60 10.60 2.59
C PRO A 96 -17.13 9.23 3.10
N TYR A 97 -16.08 9.21 3.92
CA TYR A 97 -15.41 7.99 4.40
C TYR A 97 -16.35 6.95 5.04
N GLN A 98 -17.37 7.42 5.77
CA GLN A 98 -18.40 6.60 6.40
C GLN A 98 -19.11 5.70 5.38
N ILE A 99 -19.45 6.26 4.22
CA ILE A 99 -20.16 5.55 3.15
C ILE A 99 -19.20 4.63 2.39
N ARG A 100 -17.96 5.09 2.13
CA ARG A 100 -16.93 4.27 1.47
C ARG A 100 -16.71 2.95 2.20
N ILE A 101 -16.53 3.00 3.52
CA ILE A 101 -16.25 1.81 4.33
C ILE A 101 -17.44 0.85 4.35
N LEU A 102 -18.67 1.35 4.42
CA LEU A 102 -19.87 0.50 4.31
C LEU A 102 -19.95 -0.22 2.96
N ILE A 103 -19.64 0.48 1.87
CA ILE A 103 -19.59 -0.10 0.52
C ILE A 103 -18.52 -1.20 0.44
N PHE A 104 -17.30 -0.94 0.93
CA PHE A 104 -16.21 -1.91 0.88
C PHE A 104 -16.51 -3.15 1.71
N VAL A 105 -17.08 -2.99 2.90
CA VAL A 105 -17.49 -4.12 3.75
C VAL A 105 -18.58 -4.94 3.07
N ALA A 106 -19.59 -4.29 2.48
CA ALA A 106 -20.64 -4.98 1.74
C ALA A 106 -20.08 -5.75 0.52
N LEU A 107 -19.23 -5.13 -0.29
CA LEU A 107 -18.58 -5.76 -1.44
C LEU A 107 -17.73 -6.96 -1.04
N SER A 108 -16.93 -6.81 0.03
CA SER A 108 -16.04 -7.86 0.51
C SER A 108 -16.80 -9.05 1.10
N SER A 109 -17.76 -8.80 1.98
CA SER A 109 -18.62 -9.84 2.55
C SER A 109 -19.46 -10.54 1.47
N ALA A 110 -20.02 -9.78 0.51
CA ALA A 110 -20.75 -10.36 -0.61
C ALA A 110 -19.83 -11.23 -1.49
N GLY A 111 -18.62 -10.77 -1.80
CA GLY A 111 -17.62 -11.53 -2.56
C GLY A 111 -17.28 -12.86 -1.88
N MET A 112 -16.94 -12.82 -0.58
CA MET A 112 -16.61 -14.01 0.19
C MET A 112 -17.79 -14.99 0.32
N LEU A 113 -19.01 -14.49 0.56
CA LEU A 113 -20.21 -15.32 0.62
C LEU A 113 -20.50 -15.98 -0.74
N LEU A 114 -20.33 -15.24 -1.83
CA LEU A 114 -20.55 -15.75 -3.17
C LEU A 114 -19.55 -16.87 -3.49
N VAL A 115 -18.27 -16.71 -3.14
CA VAL A 115 -17.26 -17.77 -3.27
C VAL A 115 -17.61 -19.00 -2.41
N ALA A 116 -17.99 -18.79 -1.15
CA ALA A 116 -18.26 -19.87 -0.19
C ALA A 116 -19.55 -20.65 -0.48
N LEU A 117 -20.60 -19.97 -0.95
CA LEU A 117 -21.93 -20.58 -1.17
C LEU A 117 -22.05 -21.25 -2.54
N THR A 118 -21.20 -20.88 -3.51
CA THR A 118 -21.22 -21.47 -4.86
C THR A 118 -20.78 -22.94 -4.81
N PRO A 119 -21.65 -23.88 -5.22
CA PRO A 119 -21.30 -25.31 -5.25
C PRO A 119 -20.13 -25.60 -6.21
N PRO A 120 -19.36 -26.67 -5.98
CA PRO A 120 -18.30 -27.11 -6.90
C PRO A 120 -18.80 -27.43 -8.33
N SER A 121 -20.09 -27.73 -8.47
CA SER A 121 -20.74 -28.07 -9.74
C SER A 121 -21.21 -26.86 -10.57
N GLN A 122 -21.19 -25.64 -10.01
CA GLN A 122 -21.51 -24.41 -10.75
C GLN A 122 -20.28 -23.81 -11.43
N SER A 123 -20.51 -23.05 -12.50
CA SER A 123 -19.46 -22.49 -13.36
C SER A 123 -18.47 -21.63 -12.58
N ALA A 124 -17.18 -21.84 -12.83
CA ALA A 124 -16.08 -21.11 -12.21
C ALA A 124 -16.17 -19.58 -12.35
N ALA A 125 -16.91 -19.09 -13.36
CA ALA A 125 -17.23 -17.67 -13.54
C ALA A 125 -17.88 -17.02 -12.31
N VAL A 126 -18.79 -17.72 -11.61
CA VAL A 126 -19.47 -17.18 -10.43
C VAL A 126 -18.45 -16.97 -9.30
N LYS A 127 -17.59 -17.96 -9.04
CA LYS A 127 -16.48 -17.81 -8.06
C LYS A 127 -15.56 -16.64 -8.41
N LEU A 128 -15.22 -16.47 -9.69
CA LEU A 128 -14.40 -15.34 -10.16
C LEU A 128 -15.09 -13.99 -9.93
N VAL A 129 -16.41 -13.88 -10.12
CA VAL A 129 -17.15 -12.66 -9.77
C VAL A 129 -17.00 -12.34 -8.28
N GLY A 130 -17.06 -13.34 -7.41
CA GLY A 130 -16.83 -13.15 -5.97
C GLY A 130 -15.42 -12.62 -5.65
N VAL A 131 -14.40 -13.15 -6.33
CA VAL A 131 -13.02 -12.65 -6.23
C VAL A 131 -12.92 -11.20 -6.70
N VAL A 132 -13.55 -10.85 -7.83
CA VAL A 132 -13.57 -9.47 -8.35
C VAL A 132 -14.20 -8.50 -7.36
N LEU A 133 -15.31 -8.87 -6.71
CA LEU A 133 -15.96 -8.02 -5.69
C LEU A 133 -15.05 -7.78 -4.47
N ALA A 134 -14.35 -8.82 -4.01
CA ALA A 134 -13.38 -8.69 -2.92
C ALA A 134 -12.18 -7.81 -3.33
N SER A 135 -11.69 -7.96 -4.56
CA SER A 135 -10.61 -7.16 -5.14
C SER A 135 -10.96 -5.66 -5.24
N LEU A 136 -12.17 -5.33 -5.73
CA LEU A 136 -12.67 -3.95 -5.76
C LEU A 136 -12.72 -3.32 -4.36
N SER A 137 -13.15 -4.10 -3.37
CA SER A 137 -13.18 -3.67 -1.96
C SER A 137 -11.78 -3.40 -1.42
N SER A 138 -10.83 -4.31 -1.64
CA SER A 138 -9.45 -4.17 -1.16
C SER A 138 -8.75 -2.94 -1.77
N GLY A 139 -8.89 -2.73 -3.09
CA GLY A 139 -8.31 -1.58 -3.79
C GLY A 139 -8.91 -0.25 -3.36
N GLY A 140 -10.25 -0.16 -3.26
CA GLY A 140 -10.92 1.05 -2.78
C GLY A 140 -10.67 1.33 -1.29
N GLY A 141 -10.58 0.27 -0.49
CA GLY A 141 -10.24 0.32 0.92
C GLY A 141 -8.86 0.89 1.14
N GLU A 142 -7.84 0.37 0.45
CA GLU A 142 -6.47 0.89 0.55
C GLU A 142 -6.37 2.38 0.21
N LEU A 143 -7.00 2.83 -0.88
CA LEU A 143 -7.05 4.26 -1.22
C LEU A 143 -7.65 5.10 -0.09
N SER A 144 -8.73 4.59 0.52
CA SER A 144 -9.45 5.32 1.56
C SER A 144 -8.67 5.33 2.87
N PHE A 145 -8.09 4.21 3.30
CA PHE A 145 -7.34 4.17 4.55
C PHE A 145 -6.00 4.88 4.43
N LEU A 146 -5.29 4.78 3.30
CA LEU A 146 -4.11 5.61 3.04
C LEU A 146 -4.47 7.09 3.02
N GLY A 147 -5.56 7.49 2.33
CA GLY A 147 -6.05 8.87 2.39
C GLY A 147 -6.38 9.32 3.81
N LEU A 148 -6.95 8.43 4.63
CA LEU A 148 -7.27 8.72 6.03
C LEU A 148 -6.02 8.99 6.88
N THR A 149 -4.86 8.40 6.55
CA THR A 149 -3.61 8.64 7.30
C THR A 149 -3.19 10.11 7.28
N HIS A 150 -3.61 10.88 6.26
CA HIS A 150 -3.39 12.33 6.20
C HIS A 150 -3.91 13.04 7.46
N TYR A 151 -5.09 12.66 7.95
CA TYR A 151 -5.75 13.30 9.11
C TYR A 151 -5.21 12.82 10.47
N TYR A 152 -4.53 11.67 10.50
CA TYR A 152 -4.11 10.99 11.75
C TYR A 152 -2.59 10.88 11.90
N GLY A 153 -1.81 11.40 10.94
CA GLY A 153 -0.36 11.56 11.04
C GLY A 153 0.44 10.26 10.85
N HIS A 154 1.77 10.36 10.97
CA HIS A 154 2.70 9.28 10.58
C HIS A 154 2.54 7.97 11.36
N MET A 155 2.06 8.01 12.61
CA MET A 155 1.83 6.79 13.39
C MET A 155 0.66 5.97 12.85
N SER A 156 -0.32 6.62 12.21
CA SER A 156 -1.41 5.92 11.53
C SER A 156 -0.91 5.18 10.28
N LEU A 157 0.01 5.79 9.52
CA LEU A 157 0.65 5.15 8.37
C LEU A 157 1.53 3.96 8.81
N ALA A 158 2.29 4.11 9.89
CA ALA A 158 3.10 3.00 10.42
C ALA A 158 2.22 1.85 10.91
N ALA A 159 1.11 2.14 11.59
CA ALA A 159 0.15 1.13 12.04
C ALA A 159 -0.53 0.42 10.85
N TRP A 160 -0.97 1.18 9.84
CA TRP A 160 -1.48 0.63 8.58
C TRP A 160 -0.46 -0.27 7.89
N GLY A 161 0.77 0.22 7.70
CA GLY A 161 1.87 -0.54 7.11
C GLY A 161 2.14 -1.85 7.87
N SER A 162 2.21 -1.80 9.20
CA SER A 162 2.39 -2.99 10.03
C SER A 162 1.21 -3.97 9.91
N GLY A 163 -0.04 -3.47 9.92
CA GLY A 163 -1.23 -4.30 9.77
C GLY A 163 -1.30 -5.01 8.41
N THR A 164 -0.99 -4.29 7.33
CA THR A 164 -0.92 -4.87 5.99
C THR A 164 0.17 -5.95 5.86
N GLY A 165 1.35 -5.77 6.47
CA GLY A 165 2.38 -6.82 6.53
C GLY A 165 1.97 -8.01 7.40
N GLY A 166 1.24 -7.75 8.49
CA GLY A 166 0.71 -8.79 9.37
C GLY A 166 -0.37 -9.63 8.71
N ALA A 167 -1.08 -9.10 7.71
CA ALA A 167 -2.14 -9.80 6.98
C ALA A 167 -1.64 -11.06 6.25
N GLY A 168 -0.41 -11.02 5.73
CA GLY A 168 0.23 -12.18 5.11
C GLY A 168 0.41 -13.34 6.08
N LEU A 169 1.01 -13.05 7.25
CA LEU A 169 1.25 -14.03 8.30
C LEU A 169 -0.05 -14.52 8.94
N ALA A 170 -0.96 -13.59 9.26
CA ALA A 170 -2.24 -13.89 9.87
C ALA A 170 -3.17 -14.65 8.92
N GLY A 171 -3.22 -14.31 7.64
CA GLY A 171 -4.06 -14.97 6.65
C GLY A 171 -3.66 -16.42 6.42
N ALA A 172 -2.37 -16.67 6.21
CA ALA A 172 -1.84 -18.03 6.07
C ALA A 172 -2.02 -18.84 7.36
N GLY A 173 -1.70 -18.26 8.52
CA GLY A 173 -1.87 -18.92 9.82
C GLY A 173 -3.33 -19.20 10.16
N LEU A 174 -4.25 -18.28 9.85
CA LEU A 174 -5.68 -18.44 10.10
C LEU A 174 -6.30 -19.53 9.23
N TYR A 175 -5.92 -19.61 7.95
CA TYR A 175 -6.40 -20.66 7.07
C TYR A 175 -6.00 -22.05 7.60
N VAL A 176 -4.71 -22.26 7.90
CA VAL A 176 -4.20 -23.52 8.46
C VAL A 176 -4.84 -23.85 9.81
N LEU A 177 -5.00 -22.86 10.69
CA LEU A 177 -5.65 -23.07 11.99
C LEU A 177 -7.11 -23.52 11.82
N LEU A 178 -7.84 -22.93 10.87
CA LEU A 178 -9.23 -23.31 10.61
C LEU A 178 -9.33 -24.69 9.95
N THR A 179 -8.49 -25.00 8.95
CA THR A 179 -8.58 -26.26 8.20
C THR A 179 -7.97 -27.45 8.94
N ASP A 180 -6.76 -27.28 9.50
CA ASP A 180 -5.95 -28.41 9.96
C ASP A 180 -6.12 -28.64 11.47
N TRP A 181 -6.20 -27.58 12.27
CA TRP A 181 -6.29 -27.70 13.73
C TRP A 181 -7.73 -27.83 14.21
N ILE A 182 -8.62 -27.01 13.67
CA ILE A 182 -10.04 -27.02 14.03
C ILE A 182 -10.82 -28.03 13.18
N GLY A 183 -10.31 -28.41 12.00
CA GLY A 183 -10.96 -29.38 11.11
C GLY A 183 -12.16 -28.80 10.34
N PHE A 184 -12.23 -27.47 10.17
CA PHE A 184 -13.30 -26.86 9.38
C PHE A 184 -13.10 -27.14 7.89
N SER A 185 -14.20 -27.47 7.21
CA SER A 185 -14.22 -27.52 5.75
C SER A 185 -13.83 -26.16 5.15
N VAL A 186 -13.20 -26.15 3.98
CA VAL A 186 -12.84 -24.93 3.23
C VAL A 186 -14.05 -23.99 3.10
N LYS A 187 -15.23 -24.54 2.84
CA LYS A 187 -16.49 -23.78 2.78
C LYS A 187 -16.79 -23.05 4.09
N SER A 188 -16.70 -23.75 5.23
CA SER A 188 -16.92 -23.17 6.56
C SER A 188 -15.89 -22.10 6.90
N SER A 189 -14.62 -22.30 6.54
CA SER A 189 -13.53 -21.34 6.74
C SER A 189 -13.74 -20.06 5.94
N LEU A 190 -14.18 -20.16 4.68
CA LEU A 190 -14.53 -19.02 3.85
C LEU A 190 -15.77 -18.28 4.39
N LEU A 191 -16.77 -19.02 4.87
CA LEU A 191 -17.99 -18.46 5.48
C LEU A 191 -17.68 -17.69 6.77
N ALA A 192 -16.79 -18.22 7.62
CA ALA A 192 -16.29 -17.52 8.80
C ALA A 192 -15.53 -16.24 8.40
N SER A 193 -14.71 -16.34 7.35
CA SER A 193 -13.93 -15.21 6.83
C SER A 193 -14.80 -14.08 6.27
N ALA A 194 -16.03 -14.37 5.81
CA ALA A 194 -16.96 -13.36 5.31
C ALA A 194 -17.43 -12.35 6.37
N PHE A 195 -17.27 -12.66 7.66
CA PHE A 195 -17.58 -11.75 8.77
C PHE A 195 -16.40 -10.85 9.16
N LEU A 196 -15.18 -11.15 8.72
CA LEU A 196 -13.99 -10.36 9.03
C LEU A 196 -14.09 -8.89 8.62
N PRO A 197 -14.69 -8.51 7.45
CA PRO A 197 -14.93 -7.11 7.11
C PRO A 197 -15.71 -6.33 8.17
N GLY A 198 -16.54 -6.99 9.00
CA GLY A 198 -17.23 -6.34 10.11
C GLY A 198 -16.29 -5.69 11.12
N VAL A 199 -15.06 -6.20 11.26
CA VAL A 199 -14.01 -5.59 12.10
C VAL A 199 -13.62 -4.20 11.58
N MET A 200 -13.69 -3.94 10.27
CA MET A 200 -13.44 -2.60 9.71
C MET A 200 -14.52 -1.61 10.14
N LEU A 201 -15.79 -2.05 10.24
CA LEU A 201 -16.86 -1.21 10.77
C LEU A 201 -16.63 -0.89 12.25
N VAL A 202 -16.31 -1.90 13.06
CA VAL A 202 -16.01 -1.68 14.49
C VAL A 202 -14.82 -0.74 14.65
N SER A 203 -13.76 -0.95 13.87
CA SER A 203 -12.55 -0.13 13.93
C SER A 203 -12.84 1.33 13.57
N PHE A 204 -13.66 1.60 12.56
CA PHE A 204 -13.98 2.96 12.14
C PHE A 204 -15.04 3.65 13.00
N PHE A 205 -16.11 2.94 13.37
CA PHE A 205 -17.22 3.55 14.09
C PHE A 205 -17.01 3.55 15.62
N VAL A 206 -16.25 2.62 16.18
CA VAL A 206 -16.08 2.49 17.64
C VAL A 206 -14.68 2.88 18.09
N VAL A 207 -13.64 2.38 17.44
CA VAL A 207 -12.25 2.53 17.90
C VAL A 207 -11.64 3.87 17.47
N LEU A 208 -11.83 4.28 16.21
CA LEU A 208 -11.19 5.47 15.66
C LEU A 208 -11.82 6.77 16.22
N PRO A 209 -11.03 7.66 16.87
CA PRO A 209 -11.54 8.94 17.34
C PRO A 209 -11.87 9.85 16.14
N ARG A 210 -13.14 10.24 15.99
CA ARG A 210 -13.62 11.02 14.83
C ARG A 210 -13.42 12.55 14.96
N GLY A 211 -12.77 13.01 16.03
CA GLY A 211 -12.50 14.43 16.27
C GLY A 211 -11.77 15.12 15.10
N PRO A 212 -10.64 14.56 14.61
CA PRO A 212 -9.91 15.11 13.47
C PRO A 212 -10.75 15.23 12.20
N LEU A 213 -11.66 14.28 11.96
CA LEU A 213 -12.58 14.30 10.81
C LEU A 213 -13.69 15.35 10.94
N ARG A 214 -14.04 15.75 12.17
CA ARG A 214 -15.08 16.76 12.46
C ARG A 214 -14.53 18.18 12.52
N GLY A 215 -13.29 18.37 12.99
CA GLY A 215 -12.63 19.68 13.07
C GLY A 215 -12.36 20.31 11.70
N VAL A 216 -12.16 19.47 10.67
CA VAL A 216 -12.09 19.92 9.28
C VAL A 216 -13.49 20.11 8.68
N GLY A 217 -14.52 19.38 9.16
CA GLY A 217 -15.88 19.39 8.62
C GLY A 217 -16.70 20.68 8.79
N MET A 218 -16.15 21.74 9.40
CA MET A 218 -16.78 23.07 9.45
C MET A 218 -16.00 24.16 8.69
N LYS A 219 -14.82 23.82 8.16
CA LYS A 219 -14.29 24.46 6.96
C LYS A 219 -14.76 23.60 5.81
N GLU A 220 -15.75 24.09 5.08
CA GLU A 220 -16.13 23.57 3.77
C GLU A 220 -14.90 23.02 3.03
N TYR A 221 -15.01 21.80 2.49
CA TYR A 221 -13.98 21.09 1.71
C TYR A 221 -13.30 22.08 0.76
N THR A 222 -12.17 22.65 1.20
CA THR A 222 -11.58 23.84 0.60
C THR A 222 -10.50 23.36 -0.33
N VAL A 223 -10.80 23.41 -1.62
CA VAL A 223 -9.79 23.30 -2.68
C VAL A 223 -8.79 24.42 -2.43
N VAL A 224 -7.52 24.06 -2.20
CA VAL A 224 -6.47 25.00 -1.85
C VAL A 224 -6.03 25.79 -3.10
N PRO A 225 -5.77 27.11 -2.99
CA PRO A 225 -5.36 27.92 -4.14
C PRO A 225 -3.88 27.66 -4.45
N PRO A 226 -3.50 27.45 -5.73
CA PRO A 226 -2.10 27.36 -6.08
C PRO A 226 -1.42 28.72 -5.88
N GLY A 227 -0.30 28.69 -5.15
CA GLY A 227 0.58 29.83 -4.94
C GLY A 227 1.14 30.36 -6.26
N GLU A 228 1.27 31.68 -6.32
CA GLU A 228 1.91 32.43 -7.39
C GLU A 228 3.42 32.17 -7.35
N GLU A 229 3.91 31.35 -8.28
CA GLU A 229 5.32 31.33 -8.65
C GLU A 229 5.42 31.57 -10.16
N GLY A 230 5.83 32.80 -10.50
CA GLY A 230 6.90 33.13 -11.43
C GLY A 230 6.83 32.70 -12.90
N GLU A 231 7.14 33.70 -13.74
CA GLU A 231 7.75 33.59 -15.07
C GLU A 231 6.75 33.44 -16.24
N GLU A 232 6.52 34.49 -17.02
CA GLU A 232 7.33 35.00 -18.17
C GLU A 232 6.63 34.55 -19.46
N GLU A 233 5.92 35.43 -20.17
CA GLU A 233 5.75 35.32 -21.63
C GLU A 233 5.62 36.71 -22.29
N GLU A 234 6.25 36.79 -23.46
CA GLU A 234 6.60 37.95 -24.28
C GLU A 234 5.45 38.48 -25.16
N ASP A 235 5.48 39.79 -25.36
CA ASP A 235 5.13 40.64 -26.53
C ASP A 235 3.99 40.26 -27.52
N ASP A 236 3.00 41.16 -27.69
CA ASP A 236 2.88 41.99 -28.91
C ASP A 236 1.67 42.97 -28.86
N LEU A 237 1.99 44.26 -28.71
CA LEU A 237 1.40 45.50 -29.25
C LEU A 237 -0.10 45.61 -29.61
N ARG A 238 -0.78 46.60 -28.99
CA ARG A 238 -1.35 47.79 -29.66
C ARG A 238 -1.79 48.88 -28.67
N GLU A 239 -1.44 50.11 -29.02
CA GLU A 239 -1.62 51.38 -28.31
C GLU A 239 -3.09 51.78 -28.15
N GLU A 240 -3.43 52.40 -27.01
CA GLU A 240 -4.23 53.66 -26.96
C GLU A 240 -4.19 54.28 -25.54
N ASP A 241 -3.57 55.46 -25.50
CA ASP A 241 -3.76 56.65 -24.66
C ASP A 241 -3.72 56.62 -23.12
N VAL A 242 -2.72 57.36 -22.63
CA VAL A 242 -2.51 57.88 -21.29
C VAL A 242 -3.38 59.13 -21.10
N GLU A 243 -4.16 59.22 -20.02
CA GLU A 243 -4.38 60.48 -19.31
C GLU A 243 -4.98 60.28 -17.89
N ASP A 244 -4.42 61.05 -16.95
CA ASP A 244 -4.91 61.46 -15.63
C ASP A 244 -4.89 60.51 -14.41
N MET A 245 -3.80 60.67 -13.66
CA MET A 245 -3.70 60.45 -12.22
C MET A 245 -3.80 61.81 -11.49
N PRO A 246 -4.70 61.99 -10.51
CA PRO A 246 -4.47 63.00 -9.47
C PRO A 246 -4.19 62.35 -8.11
N LEU A 247 -3.05 62.74 -7.54
CA LEU A 247 -2.66 62.52 -6.14
C LEU A 247 -3.39 63.53 -5.24
N GLY A 248 -4.03 63.04 -4.19
CA GLY A 248 -4.60 63.88 -3.13
C GLY A 248 -5.03 63.06 -1.91
N ASP A 249 -4.45 63.41 -0.76
CA ASP A 249 -4.86 63.08 0.60
C ASP A 249 -4.55 61.72 1.21
N ALA A 250 -3.25 61.50 1.41
CA ALA A 250 -2.74 60.77 2.56
C ALA A 250 -2.79 61.63 3.84
N SER A 251 -3.97 61.82 4.46
CA SER A 251 -4.05 62.37 5.82
C SER A 251 -5.44 62.27 6.46
N SER A 252 -6.06 61.08 6.51
CA SER A 252 -7.29 60.91 7.30
C SER A 252 -7.53 59.47 7.74
N SER A 253 -6.64 58.88 8.54
CA SER A 253 -6.93 57.59 9.21
C SER A 253 -6.15 57.36 10.51
N LEU A 254 -5.72 58.42 11.19
CA LEU A 254 -4.85 58.36 12.38
C LEU A 254 -5.57 58.66 13.72
N LEU A 255 -6.87 58.40 13.84
CA LEU A 255 -7.61 58.55 15.10
C LEU A 255 -8.45 57.28 15.40
N ALA A 256 -7.96 56.49 16.36
CA ALA A 256 -8.56 55.27 16.97
C ALA A 256 -9.86 55.58 17.78
N PRO A 257 -10.65 54.64 18.37
CA PRO A 257 -10.33 53.23 18.77
C PRO A 257 -11.46 52.16 18.66
N GLY A 258 -11.10 50.85 18.77
CA GLY A 258 -12.01 49.78 19.24
C GLY A 258 -12.17 48.51 18.36
N PRO A 259 -12.17 47.29 18.92
CA PRO A 259 -12.09 46.03 18.17
C PRO A 259 -13.48 45.54 17.74
N GLY A 260 -13.87 45.80 16.50
CA GLY A 260 -15.17 45.36 15.99
C GLY A 260 -15.30 45.14 14.47
N LEU A 261 -14.27 45.47 13.68
CA LEU A 261 -14.38 45.48 12.22
C LEU A 261 -13.58 44.40 11.47
N ALA A 262 -12.85 43.53 12.17
CA ALA A 262 -12.23 42.36 11.54
C ALA A 262 -13.27 41.32 11.05
N ALA A 263 -14.51 41.39 11.54
CA ALA A 263 -15.56 40.44 11.17
C ALA A 263 -16.36 40.84 9.91
N THR A 264 -16.22 42.07 9.40
CA THR A 264 -17.10 42.56 8.31
C THR A 264 -16.35 42.94 7.04
N ALA A 265 -15.01 42.95 7.06
CA ALA A 265 -14.19 43.08 5.85
C ALA A 265 -13.92 41.73 5.14
N TYR A 266 -14.21 40.60 5.80
CA TYR A 266 -13.99 39.25 5.24
C TYR A 266 -15.17 38.70 4.43
N SER A 267 -16.28 39.44 4.27
CA SER A 267 -17.51 38.90 3.68
C SER A 267 -17.94 39.50 2.33
N VAL A 268 -17.13 40.34 1.66
CA VAL A 268 -17.61 41.08 0.47
C VAL A 268 -16.72 40.99 -0.79
N ARG A 269 -15.76 40.06 -0.90
CA ARG A 269 -15.08 39.80 -2.19
C ARG A 269 -14.84 38.32 -2.49
N HIS A 270 -15.92 37.55 -2.63
CA HIS A 270 -15.87 36.30 -3.39
C HIS A 270 -17.19 36.08 -4.15
N HIS A 271 -17.44 36.96 -5.13
CA HIS A 271 -18.27 36.62 -6.29
C HIS A 271 -17.36 36.64 -7.51
N ALA A 272 -16.92 35.46 -7.97
CA ALA A 272 -16.76 35.09 -9.39
C ALA A 272 -15.96 33.79 -9.52
N ASP A 273 -16.50 32.91 -10.38
CA ASP A 273 -15.84 31.82 -11.12
C ASP A 273 -15.37 30.55 -10.40
N GLY A 274 -16.33 29.63 -10.25
CA GLY A 274 -16.06 28.21 -10.12
C GLY A 274 -15.42 27.63 -11.38
N LYS A 275 -14.08 27.60 -11.42
CA LYS A 275 -13.32 26.85 -12.45
C LYS A 275 -13.17 25.39 -12.00
N LYS A 276 -13.80 24.47 -12.74
CA LYS A 276 -13.70 23.00 -12.53
C LYS A 276 -12.23 22.58 -12.47
N MET A 277 -11.80 21.93 -11.39
CA MET A 277 -10.50 21.24 -11.34
C MET A 277 -10.46 20.19 -12.46
N GLY A 278 -9.70 20.47 -13.51
CA GLY A 278 -9.63 19.61 -14.68
C GLY A 278 -8.79 18.35 -14.45
N LEU A 279 -9.16 17.26 -15.10
CA LEU A 279 -8.37 16.02 -15.21
C LEU A 279 -6.89 16.28 -15.54
N ALA A 280 -6.63 17.33 -16.34
CA ALA A 280 -5.28 17.76 -16.73
C ALA A 280 -4.42 18.30 -15.56
N ALA A 281 -5.02 18.85 -14.50
CA ALA A 281 -4.27 19.28 -13.30
C ALA A 281 -3.88 18.06 -12.45
N ASN A 282 -4.76 17.06 -12.35
CA ASN A 282 -4.48 15.80 -11.66
C ASN A 282 -3.42 14.97 -12.40
N LEU A 283 -3.46 14.96 -13.74
CA LEU A 283 -2.46 14.27 -14.55
C LEU A 283 -1.08 14.93 -14.46
N ARG A 284 -1.01 16.27 -14.45
CA ARG A 284 0.24 17.00 -14.20
C ARG A 284 0.82 16.72 -12.81
N ARG A 285 -0.02 16.63 -11.78
CA ARG A 285 0.38 16.22 -10.44
C ARG A 285 0.93 14.79 -10.42
N ALA A 286 0.20 13.83 -10.97
CA ALA A 286 0.66 12.43 -11.07
C ALA A 286 2.03 12.32 -11.77
N ARG A 287 2.26 13.12 -12.83
CA ARG A 287 3.55 13.17 -13.53
C ARG A 287 4.70 13.64 -12.64
N LYS A 288 4.48 14.62 -11.75
CA LYS A 288 5.51 15.09 -10.80
C LYS A 288 5.85 14.03 -9.74
N LEU A 289 4.88 13.21 -9.33
CA LEU A 289 5.09 12.12 -8.39
C LEU A 289 5.70 10.87 -9.01
N PHE A 290 5.62 10.75 -10.35
CA PHE A 290 5.94 9.50 -11.03
C PHE A 290 7.38 9.03 -10.78
N PHE A 291 8.37 9.87 -11.09
CA PHE A 291 9.77 9.51 -10.90
C PHE A 291 10.16 9.35 -9.43
N PRO A 292 9.92 10.32 -8.52
CA PRO A 292 10.43 10.20 -7.17
C PRO A 292 9.78 9.06 -6.35
N TYR A 293 8.51 8.74 -6.59
CA TYR A 293 7.74 7.85 -5.72
C TYR A 293 7.11 6.66 -6.45
N MET A 294 6.46 6.88 -7.58
CA MET A 294 5.70 5.81 -8.27
C MET A 294 6.61 4.79 -8.94
N LEU A 295 7.65 5.24 -9.63
CA LEU A 295 8.58 4.39 -10.36
C LEU A 295 9.40 3.47 -9.44
N PRO A 296 10.05 3.94 -8.36
CA PRO A 296 10.77 3.05 -7.46
C PRO A 296 9.84 2.02 -6.79
N LEU A 297 8.62 2.42 -6.44
CA LEU A 297 7.59 1.51 -5.92
C LEU A 297 7.18 0.47 -6.97
N LEU A 298 6.90 0.89 -8.20
CA LEU A 298 6.56 0.02 -9.32
C LEU A 298 7.68 -1.01 -9.57
N LEU A 299 8.94 -0.57 -9.63
CA LEU A 299 10.09 -1.44 -9.89
C LEU A 299 10.25 -2.53 -8.82
N VAL A 300 10.10 -2.17 -7.55
CA VAL A 300 10.13 -3.13 -6.44
C VAL A 300 9.02 -4.16 -6.59
N TYR A 301 7.79 -3.71 -6.80
CA TYR A 301 6.63 -4.59 -6.91
C TYR A 301 6.71 -5.51 -8.13
N VAL A 302 7.20 -5.02 -9.27
CA VAL A 302 7.45 -5.87 -10.45
C VAL A 302 8.50 -6.94 -10.11
N ALA A 303 9.62 -6.56 -9.52
CA ALA A 303 10.70 -7.50 -9.21
C ALA A 303 10.28 -8.54 -8.17
N GLU A 304 9.72 -8.10 -7.04
CA GLU A 304 9.34 -8.95 -5.91
C GLU A 304 8.23 -9.95 -6.28
N TYR A 305 7.19 -9.50 -7.00
CA TYR A 305 6.12 -10.41 -7.41
C TYR A 305 6.54 -11.34 -8.55
N THR A 306 7.49 -10.93 -9.41
CA THR A 306 8.07 -11.83 -10.41
C THR A 306 8.91 -12.92 -9.73
N ILE A 307 9.64 -12.57 -8.66
CA ILE A 307 10.33 -13.57 -7.82
C ILE A 307 9.29 -14.52 -7.23
N ASN A 308 8.31 -13.98 -6.50
CA ASN A 308 7.34 -14.79 -5.76
C ASN A 308 6.48 -15.68 -6.63
N GLN A 309 6.02 -15.20 -7.79
CA GLN A 309 5.08 -15.96 -8.64
C GLN A 309 5.76 -16.69 -9.79
N GLY A 310 6.85 -16.16 -10.33
CA GLY A 310 7.53 -16.71 -11.50
C GLY A 310 8.74 -17.58 -11.17
N VAL A 311 9.60 -17.11 -10.25
CA VAL A 311 10.90 -17.76 -9.99
C VAL A 311 10.80 -18.76 -8.85
N SER A 312 10.21 -18.37 -7.71
CA SER A 312 10.11 -19.17 -6.48
C SER A 312 9.51 -20.58 -6.67
N PRO A 313 8.49 -20.82 -7.51
CA PRO A 313 7.99 -22.17 -7.78
C PRO A 313 9.06 -23.12 -8.37
N THR A 314 10.09 -22.56 -9.03
CA THR A 314 11.17 -23.31 -9.68
C THR A 314 12.46 -23.36 -8.86
N LEU A 315 12.50 -22.70 -7.69
CA LEU A 315 13.63 -22.69 -6.75
C LEU A 315 13.61 -23.93 -5.83
N LEU A 316 13.74 -25.10 -6.43
CA LEU A 316 13.71 -26.39 -5.72
C LEU A 316 15.13 -26.89 -5.45
N PHE A 317 15.29 -27.67 -4.37
CA PHE A 317 16.55 -28.30 -3.96
C PHE A 317 16.35 -29.80 -3.68
N PRO A 318 17.40 -30.64 -3.75
CA PRO A 318 17.30 -32.04 -3.38
C PRO A 318 16.77 -32.23 -1.95
N LEU A 319 15.79 -33.12 -1.76
CA LEU A 319 15.12 -33.31 -0.48
C LEU A 319 16.11 -33.68 0.64
N ASP A 320 17.10 -34.52 0.36
CA ASP A 320 18.14 -34.94 1.31
C ASP A 320 18.98 -33.78 1.87
N SER A 321 19.07 -32.68 1.12
CA SER A 321 19.84 -31.48 1.49
C SER A 321 18.97 -30.36 2.07
N SER A 322 17.66 -30.59 2.16
CA SER A 322 16.66 -29.60 2.53
C SER A 322 15.93 -30.00 3.82
N PRO A 323 15.31 -29.06 4.54
CA PRO A 323 14.52 -29.39 5.73
C PRO A 323 13.15 -30.01 5.40
N PHE A 324 12.83 -30.26 4.13
CA PHE A 324 11.50 -30.69 3.68
C PHE A 324 11.48 -32.15 3.20
N SER A 325 10.37 -32.83 3.47
CA SER A 325 10.09 -34.17 2.95
C SER A 325 9.46 -34.16 1.55
N GLU A 326 8.91 -33.04 1.11
CA GLU A 326 8.16 -32.91 -0.15
C GLU A 326 8.49 -31.59 -0.86
N PHE A 327 8.54 -31.62 -2.20
CA PHE A 327 8.84 -30.42 -3.01
C PHE A 327 7.77 -29.32 -2.90
N ARG A 328 6.53 -29.67 -2.60
CA ARG A 328 5.45 -28.69 -2.42
C ARG A 328 5.64 -27.78 -1.21
N SER A 329 6.46 -28.18 -0.23
CA SER A 329 6.67 -27.41 1.01
C SER A 329 7.57 -26.20 0.83
N PHE A 330 8.38 -26.14 -0.24
CA PHE A 330 9.28 -25.02 -0.51
C PHE A 330 8.52 -23.71 -0.75
N TYR A 331 7.52 -23.72 -1.64
CA TYR A 331 6.81 -22.52 -2.04
C TYR A 331 6.05 -21.84 -0.87
N PRO A 332 5.26 -22.56 -0.04
CA PRO A 332 4.66 -21.97 1.16
C PRO A 332 5.68 -21.43 2.15
N PHE A 333 6.82 -22.10 2.32
CA PHE A 333 7.86 -21.65 3.26
C PHE A 333 8.59 -20.39 2.76
N TYR A 334 8.88 -20.30 1.46
CA TYR A 334 9.37 -19.05 0.85
C TYR A 334 8.36 -17.91 1.06
N GLY A 335 7.07 -18.18 0.84
CA GLY A 335 5.99 -17.23 1.13
C GLY A 335 5.98 -16.78 2.60
N PHE A 336 6.19 -17.68 3.56
CA PHE A 336 6.28 -17.34 4.98
C PHE A 336 7.47 -16.42 5.28
N LEU A 337 8.67 -16.75 4.78
CA LEU A 337 9.87 -15.94 4.99
C LEU A 337 9.75 -14.55 4.37
N TYR A 338 9.21 -14.48 3.15
CA TYR A 338 8.88 -13.23 2.48
C TYR A 338 7.96 -12.37 3.34
N GLN A 339 6.81 -12.92 3.79
CA GLN A 339 5.84 -12.16 4.58
C GLN A 339 6.38 -11.76 5.95
N LEU A 340 7.28 -12.56 6.54
CA LEU A 340 7.98 -12.20 7.77
C LEU A 340 8.89 -10.98 7.55
N GLY A 341 9.64 -10.96 6.45
CA GLY A 341 10.45 -9.80 6.04
C GLY A 341 9.59 -8.56 5.79
N VAL A 342 8.47 -8.69 5.07
CA VAL A 342 7.52 -7.60 4.83
C VAL A 342 6.97 -7.06 6.14
N PHE A 343 6.54 -7.93 7.06
CA PHE A 343 6.02 -7.51 8.36
C PHE A 343 7.04 -6.72 9.18
N ILE A 344 8.28 -7.20 9.25
CA ILE A 344 9.37 -6.53 9.99
C ILE A 344 9.67 -5.16 9.37
N SER A 345 9.86 -5.11 8.06
CA SER A 345 10.21 -3.87 7.37
C SER A 345 9.11 -2.83 7.44
N ARG A 346 7.83 -3.20 7.24
CA ARG A 346 6.70 -2.26 7.37
C ARG A 346 6.53 -1.74 8.80
N SER A 347 6.80 -2.59 9.81
CA SER A 347 6.76 -2.22 11.23
C SER A 347 7.96 -1.38 11.68
N SER A 348 9.06 -1.37 10.90
CA SER A 348 10.28 -0.65 11.23
C SER A 348 10.21 0.86 10.97
N THR A 349 9.19 1.30 10.23
CA THR A 349 8.98 2.69 9.77
C THR A 349 9.12 3.77 10.86
N PRO A 350 8.59 3.61 12.09
CA PRO A 350 8.78 4.60 13.15
C PRO A 350 10.23 4.72 13.64
N PHE A 351 11.07 3.74 13.33
CA PHE A 351 12.44 3.59 13.85
C PHE A 351 13.52 3.79 12.80
N ILE A 352 13.24 3.43 11.54
CA ILE A 352 14.17 3.48 10.41
C ILE A 352 13.45 4.14 9.23
N ARG A 353 14.00 5.26 8.76
CA ARG A 353 13.53 6.01 7.58
C ARG A 353 14.50 5.87 6.43
N ILE A 354 13.99 5.54 5.24
CA ILE A 354 14.76 5.45 4.01
C ILE A 354 14.26 6.51 3.03
N HIS A 355 15.03 7.58 2.87
CA HIS A 355 14.71 8.67 1.95
C HIS A 355 15.05 8.33 0.48
N HIS A 356 16.08 7.50 0.25
CA HIS A 356 16.52 7.12 -1.09
C HIS A 356 15.85 5.82 -1.57
N LEU A 357 14.62 5.95 -2.08
CA LEU A 357 13.78 4.81 -2.50
C LEU A 357 14.37 3.97 -3.65
N TYR A 358 15.19 4.56 -4.52
CA TYR A 358 15.78 3.85 -5.66
C TYR A 358 16.81 2.79 -5.28
N VAL A 359 17.55 2.99 -4.19
CA VAL A 359 18.57 2.03 -3.74
C VAL A 359 17.96 0.67 -3.43
N PRO A 360 16.96 0.55 -2.53
CA PRO A 360 16.28 -0.72 -2.30
C PRO A 360 15.55 -1.23 -3.55
N SER A 361 15.04 -0.37 -4.43
CA SER A 361 14.46 -0.80 -5.71
C SER A 361 15.44 -1.50 -6.63
N PHE A 362 16.63 -0.94 -6.83
CA PHE A 362 17.65 -1.58 -7.65
C PHE A 362 18.22 -2.85 -7.00
N LEU A 363 18.32 -2.88 -5.67
CA LEU A 363 18.66 -4.11 -4.94
C LEU A 363 17.62 -5.21 -5.16
N GLN A 364 16.33 -4.86 -5.21
CA GLN A 364 15.27 -5.83 -5.49
C GLN A 364 15.35 -6.39 -6.92
N VAL A 365 15.63 -5.53 -7.91
CA VAL A 365 15.91 -5.99 -9.28
C VAL A 365 17.15 -6.89 -9.31
N GLY A 366 18.19 -6.55 -8.54
CA GLY A 366 19.37 -7.39 -8.35
C GLY A 366 19.03 -8.77 -7.78
N ASN A 367 18.14 -8.84 -6.78
CA ASN A 367 17.65 -10.10 -6.23
C ASN A 367 16.93 -10.95 -7.29
N LEU A 368 16.08 -10.33 -8.12
CA LEU A 368 15.39 -11.04 -9.21
C LEU A 368 16.42 -11.65 -10.19
N VAL A 369 17.41 -10.86 -10.61
CA VAL A 369 18.47 -11.35 -11.51
C VAL A 369 19.27 -12.48 -10.85
N LEU A 370 19.65 -12.32 -9.58
CA LEU A 370 20.38 -13.34 -8.82
C LEU A 370 19.61 -14.67 -8.74
N LEU A 371 18.33 -14.60 -8.38
CA LEU A 371 17.47 -15.79 -8.23
C LEU A 371 17.13 -16.42 -9.58
N MET A 372 16.93 -15.64 -10.63
CA MET A 372 16.79 -16.17 -11.99
C MET A 372 18.07 -16.87 -12.47
N LEU A 373 19.23 -16.25 -12.28
CA LEU A 373 20.52 -16.85 -12.62
C LEU A 373 20.74 -18.12 -11.80
N HIS A 374 20.34 -18.16 -10.53
CA HIS A 374 20.41 -19.36 -9.72
C HIS A 374 19.44 -20.43 -10.23
N ALA A 375 18.20 -20.08 -10.60
CA ALA A 375 17.22 -20.99 -11.15
C ALA A 375 17.69 -21.65 -12.45
N VAL A 376 18.51 -20.95 -13.24
CA VAL A 376 19.16 -21.47 -14.45
C VAL A 376 20.45 -22.24 -14.10
N LEU A 377 21.46 -21.56 -13.58
CA LEU A 377 22.82 -22.10 -13.44
C LEU A 377 23.01 -23.03 -12.22
N ASN A 378 22.09 -23.04 -11.26
CA ASN A 378 22.14 -23.85 -10.04
C ASN A 378 23.44 -23.71 -9.23
N PHE A 379 23.97 -22.49 -9.10
CA PHE A 379 25.27 -22.25 -8.46
C PHE A 379 25.25 -22.15 -6.92
N ILE A 380 24.09 -21.92 -6.30
CA ILE A 380 23.96 -21.83 -4.84
C ILE A 380 23.78 -23.25 -4.29
N PRO A 381 24.69 -23.77 -3.46
CA PRO A 381 24.67 -25.17 -3.04
C PRO A 381 23.71 -25.45 -1.87
N SER A 382 23.22 -24.41 -1.19
CA SER A 382 22.44 -24.56 0.04
C SER A 382 21.14 -23.75 -0.02
N VAL A 383 20.03 -24.43 0.27
CA VAL A 383 18.70 -23.81 0.36
C VAL A 383 18.63 -22.70 1.42
N TYR A 384 19.43 -22.78 2.49
CA TYR A 384 19.44 -21.78 3.55
C TYR A 384 19.90 -20.40 3.06
N VAL A 385 20.77 -20.35 2.04
CA VAL A 385 21.17 -19.09 1.43
C VAL A 385 19.99 -18.47 0.68
N VAL A 386 19.20 -19.29 -0.03
CA VAL A 386 17.98 -18.83 -0.70
C VAL A 386 16.94 -18.35 0.33
N PHE A 387 16.79 -19.02 1.47
CA PHE A 387 15.93 -18.54 2.57
C PHE A 387 16.32 -17.13 3.05
N VAL A 388 17.61 -16.87 3.22
CA VAL A 388 18.10 -15.53 3.62
C VAL A 388 17.81 -14.50 2.52
N VAL A 389 17.99 -14.86 1.24
CA VAL A 389 17.70 -13.96 0.11
C VAL A 389 16.20 -13.65 0.01
N ILE A 390 15.33 -14.64 0.18
CA ILE A 390 13.86 -14.43 0.17
C ILE A 390 13.40 -13.59 1.38
N PHE A 391 13.97 -13.83 2.56
CA PHE A 391 13.71 -12.98 3.72
C PHE A 391 14.17 -11.53 3.48
N TRP A 392 15.33 -11.34 2.86
CA TRP A 392 15.87 -10.03 2.46
C TRP A 392 15.00 -9.34 1.40
N GLU A 393 14.51 -10.09 0.42
CA GLU A 393 13.57 -9.65 -0.61
C GLU A 393 12.28 -9.09 0.00
N GLY A 394 11.72 -9.77 1.01
CA GLY A 394 10.58 -9.25 1.79
C GLY A 394 10.89 -7.98 2.60
N LEU A 395 12.11 -7.86 3.15
CA LEU A 395 12.52 -6.65 3.86
C LEU A 395 12.60 -5.42 2.94
N LEU A 396 13.15 -5.58 1.73
CA LEU A 396 13.24 -4.50 0.75
C LEU A 396 11.84 -4.07 0.28
N GLY A 397 10.99 -5.03 -0.07
CA GLY A 397 9.62 -4.80 -0.52
C GLY A 397 8.80 -3.95 0.46
N GLY A 398 8.70 -4.42 1.70
CA GLY A 398 7.95 -3.72 2.73
C GLY A 398 8.57 -2.37 3.12
N ALA A 399 9.91 -2.25 3.08
CA ALA A 399 10.59 -0.99 3.37
C ALA A 399 10.28 0.08 2.32
N VAL A 400 10.34 -0.25 1.02
CA VAL A 400 10.02 0.73 -0.04
C VAL A 400 8.56 1.14 0.03
N TYR A 401 7.64 0.21 0.25
CA TYR A 401 6.21 0.54 0.36
C TYR A 401 5.94 1.61 1.41
N VAL A 402 6.30 1.38 2.68
CA VAL A 402 5.93 2.32 3.75
C VAL A 402 6.77 3.61 3.70
N ASN A 403 8.04 3.54 3.31
CA ASN A 403 8.85 4.74 3.16
C ASN A 403 8.35 5.62 2.00
N THR A 404 7.84 5.04 0.91
CA THR A 404 7.26 5.83 -0.19
C THR A 404 6.08 6.70 0.29
N PHE A 405 5.13 6.12 1.02
CA PHE A 405 3.99 6.88 1.55
C PHE A 405 4.41 7.88 2.63
N ALA A 406 5.44 7.55 3.39
CA ALA A 406 5.95 8.45 4.40
C ALA A 406 6.64 9.68 3.81
N GLU A 407 7.47 9.49 2.78
CA GLU A 407 8.08 10.59 2.03
C GLU A 407 7.00 11.52 1.46
N ILE A 408 5.90 10.96 0.95
CA ILE A 408 4.75 11.74 0.49
C ILE A 408 4.12 12.54 1.63
N MET A 409 3.94 11.94 2.81
CA MET A 409 3.40 12.66 3.98
C MET A 409 4.32 13.80 4.46
N GLU A 410 5.63 13.68 4.28
CA GLU A 410 6.62 14.66 4.75
C GLU A 410 6.85 15.79 3.72
N HIS A 411 6.94 15.46 2.43
CA HIS A 411 7.38 16.40 1.39
C HIS A 411 6.26 16.97 0.51
N VAL A 412 5.07 16.35 0.46
CA VAL A 412 3.95 16.87 -0.32
C VAL A 412 3.13 17.87 0.51
N PRO A 413 2.69 19.01 -0.06
CA PRO A 413 1.79 19.96 0.61
C PRO A 413 0.48 19.32 1.07
N GLU A 414 -0.07 19.78 2.20
CA GLU A 414 -1.27 19.19 2.84
C GLU A 414 -2.47 19.08 1.90
N GLU A 415 -2.65 20.08 1.03
CA GLU A 415 -3.70 20.13 0.02
C GLU A 415 -3.68 18.97 -0.98
N ASP A 416 -2.48 18.46 -1.27
CA ASP A 416 -2.24 17.48 -2.32
C ASP A 416 -1.98 16.07 -1.76
N ARG A 417 -1.82 15.93 -0.43
CA ARG A 417 -1.45 14.67 0.23
C ARG A 417 -2.47 13.56 -0.02
N GLU A 418 -3.76 13.82 0.19
CA GLU A 418 -4.80 12.78 0.04
C GLU A 418 -4.81 12.20 -1.39
N PHE A 419 -4.77 13.07 -2.41
CA PHE A 419 -4.68 12.63 -3.80
C PHE A 419 -3.35 11.92 -4.10
N SER A 420 -2.24 12.45 -3.60
CA SER A 420 -0.89 11.90 -3.83
C SER A 420 -0.69 10.50 -3.26
N LEU A 421 -1.19 10.26 -2.05
CA LEU A 421 -1.21 8.94 -1.42
C LEU A 421 -2.04 7.95 -2.23
N GLY A 422 -3.23 8.37 -2.69
CA GLY A 422 -4.10 7.54 -3.53
C GLY A 422 -3.51 7.26 -4.92
N ALA A 423 -2.94 8.27 -5.58
CA ALA A 423 -2.36 8.13 -6.92
C ALA A 423 -1.10 7.25 -6.90
N THR A 424 -0.27 7.33 -5.85
CA THR A 424 0.97 6.57 -5.76
C THR A 424 0.71 5.08 -5.55
N SER A 425 -0.34 4.71 -4.82
CA SER A 425 -0.71 3.29 -4.61
C SER A 425 -1.12 2.57 -5.91
N VAL A 426 -1.42 3.28 -7.00
CA VAL A 426 -1.61 2.65 -8.32
C VAL A 426 -0.36 1.86 -8.75
N SER A 427 0.82 2.34 -8.35
CA SER A 427 2.11 1.78 -8.74
C SER A 427 2.34 0.39 -8.16
N ASP A 428 1.87 0.11 -6.94
CA ASP A 428 1.97 -1.23 -6.35
C ASP A 428 1.16 -2.24 -7.18
N SER A 429 -0.10 -1.91 -7.48
CA SER A 429 -1.05 -2.82 -8.14
C SER A 429 -0.73 -2.96 -9.62
N GLY A 430 -0.21 -1.89 -10.23
CA GLY A 430 0.38 -1.95 -11.56
C GLY A 430 1.59 -2.89 -11.60
N GLY A 431 2.45 -2.84 -10.58
CA GLY A 431 3.60 -3.73 -10.46
C GLY A 431 3.22 -5.19 -10.32
N ILE A 432 2.26 -5.49 -9.44
CA ILE A 432 1.71 -6.85 -9.26
C ILE A 432 1.08 -7.36 -10.57
N CYS A 433 0.33 -6.51 -11.27
CA CYS A 433 -0.32 -6.87 -12.52
C CYS A 433 0.71 -7.23 -13.61
N ILE A 434 1.74 -6.39 -13.79
CA ILE A 434 2.85 -6.65 -14.73
C ILE A 434 3.58 -7.94 -14.33
N ALA A 435 3.91 -8.10 -13.05
CA ALA A 435 4.57 -9.30 -12.53
C ALA A 435 3.72 -10.57 -12.72
N GLY A 436 2.40 -10.50 -12.61
CA GLY A 436 1.52 -11.63 -12.86
C GLY A 436 1.59 -12.11 -14.31
N PHE A 437 1.65 -11.19 -15.28
CA PHE A 437 1.87 -11.55 -16.69
C PHE A 437 3.27 -12.10 -16.95
N LEU A 438 4.30 -11.47 -16.38
CA LEU A 438 5.68 -11.94 -16.50
C LEU A 438 5.87 -13.32 -15.85
N GLY A 439 5.33 -13.52 -14.65
CA GLY A 439 5.42 -14.75 -13.87
C GLY A 439 4.85 -15.96 -14.60
N MET A 440 3.70 -15.81 -15.25
CA MET A 440 3.11 -16.87 -16.09
C MET A 440 4.04 -17.34 -17.22
N ALA A 441 4.84 -16.44 -17.80
CA ALA A 441 5.81 -16.80 -18.83
C ALA A 441 7.13 -17.32 -18.24
N VAL A 442 7.63 -16.66 -17.20
CA VAL A 442 8.92 -16.96 -16.55
C VAL A 442 8.89 -18.32 -15.86
N GLU A 443 7.79 -18.68 -15.18
CA GLU A 443 7.65 -19.98 -14.50
C GLU A 443 7.77 -21.14 -15.50
N VAL A 444 7.00 -21.07 -16.59
CA VAL A 444 6.98 -22.12 -17.63
C VAL A 444 8.36 -22.21 -18.30
N TRP A 445 8.93 -21.08 -18.68
CA TRP A 445 10.24 -21.03 -19.32
C TRP A 445 11.35 -21.59 -18.42
N LEU A 446 11.37 -21.20 -17.13
CA LEU A 446 12.35 -21.71 -16.17
C LEU A 446 12.20 -23.20 -15.94
N CYS A 447 10.97 -23.71 -15.77
CA CYS A 447 10.73 -25.13 -15.57
C CYS A 447 11.14 -25.96 -16.81
N GLU A 448 10.79 -25.51 -18.02
CA GLU A 448 11.23 -26.18 -19.26
C GLU A 448 12.76 -26.17 -19.40
N TRP A 449 13.40 -25.05 -19.11
CA TRP A 449 14.85 -24.94 -19.15
C TRP A 449 15.51 -25.91 -18.16
N GLN A 450 15.00 -25.99 -16.92
CA GLN A 450 15.51 -26.89 -15.89
C GLN A 450 15.38 -28.36 -16.30
N VAL A 451 14.23 -28.74 -16.85
CA VAL A 451 13.98 -30.10 -17.36
C VAL A 451 14.95 -30.46 -18.48
N ASN A 452 15.18 -29.55 -19.43
CA ASN A 452 16.13 -29.76 -20.53
C ASN A 452 17.57 -29.94 -20.05
N HIS A 453 17.91 -29.46 -18.86
CA HIS A 453 19.22 -29.60 -18.22
C HIS A 453 19.24 -30.68 -17.12
N GLY A 454 18.27 -31.60 -17.11
CA GLY A 454 18.25 -32.77 -16.23
C GLY A 454 17.71 -32.53 -14.82
N ARG A 455 17.07 -31.39 -14.56
CA ARG A 455 16.38 -31.08 -13.29
C ARG A 455 14.86 -31.01 -13.52
N ASP A 456 14.17 -32.10 -13.29
CA ASP A 456 12.73 -32.25 -13.51
C ASP A 456 11.89 -32.05 -12.23
N TRP A 457 12.46 -31.47 -11.17
CA TRP A 457 11.78 -31.28 -9.88
C TRP A 457 10.46 -30.51 -10.00
N CYS A 458 10.38 -29.51 -10.88
CA CYS A 458 9.16 -28.75 -11.12
C CYS A 458 8.00 -29.60 -11.68
N ARG A 459 8.29 -30.75 -12.32
CA ARG A 459 7.29 -31.70 -12.83
C ARG A 459 6.93 -32.81 -11.83
N ARG A 460 7.68 -32.95 -10.74
CA ARG A 460 7.47 -33.95 -9.69
C ARG A 460 6.63 -33.45 -8.51
N ILE A 461 6.03 -32.26 -8.66
CA ILE A 461 5.10 -31.72 -7.66
C ILE A 461 3.76 -32.44 -7.83
N GLU A 462 3.43 -33.34 -6.91
CA GLU A 462 2.14 -34.04 -6.91
C GLU A 462 1.00 -33.05 -6.56
N PRO A 463 -0.10 -33.02 -7.32
CA PRO A 463 -1.32 -32.32 -6.92
C PRO A 463 -1.96 -33.07 -5.74
N SER A 464 -2.43 -32.31 -4.75
CA SER A 464 -3.12 -32.80 -3.54
C SER A 464 -4.43 -33.51 -3.83
#